data_AF-A0A8B6Y680-F1
#
_entry.id   AF-A0A8B6Y680-F1
#
_cell.length_a   1.000
_cell.length_b   1.000
_cell.length_c   1.000
_cell.angle_alpha   90.00
_cell.angle_beta   90.00
_cell.angle_gamma   90.00
#
_symmetry.space_group_name_H-M   'P 1'
#
loop_
_entity.id
_entity.type
_entity.pdbx_description
1 polymer ?
#
loop_
_entity_poly.entity_id
_entity_poly.type
_entity_poly.pdbx_seq_one_letter_code
_entity_poly.pdbx_strand_id
1 'polypeptide(L)' 'MTHLQSSTQYNFEIRALTSEGKGLAAYLTGTTNTLDYFAPSPPQLHVHGKTEIFIEWDPPKNLLGRLNYYELRMDNM' A
#
# COMPACT_ATOMS: atom_id res chain seq x y z
N MET A 1 -0.62 -3.81 17.38
CA MET A 1 -1.60 -2.75 17.08
C MET A 1 -2.07 -2.97 15.66
N THR A 2 -3.37 -3.09 15.43
CA THR A 2 -3.95 -3.37 14.11
C THR A 2 -4.99 -2.28 13.79
N HIS A 3 -5.33 -2.10 12.50
CA HIS A 3 -6.30 -1.10 12.01
C HIS A 3 -5.89 0.38 12.14
N LEU A 4 -4.61 0.69 12.00
CA LEU A 4 -4.16 2.08 11.85
C LEU A 4 -4.36 2.56 10.40
N GLN A 5 -4.60 3.86 10.22
CA GLN A 5 -4.66 4.47 8.89
C GLN A 5 -3.29 4.40 8.25
N SER A 6 -3.22 4.03 6.96
CA SER A 6 -1.95 4.01 6.23
C SER A 6 -1.37 5.41 6.07
N SER A 7 -0.07 5.50 5.82
CA SER A 7 0.62 6.78 5.56
C SER A 7 0.39 7.85 6.65
N THR A 8 0.09 7.42 7.88
CA THR A 8 -0.30 8.30 8.97
C THR A 8 0.74 8.22 10.09
N GLN A 9 1.14 9.37 10.63
CA GLN A 9 2.03 9.46 11.77
C GLN A 9 1.24 9.34 13.07
N TYR A 10 1.73 8.49 13.97
CA TYR A 10 1.17 8.30 15.30
C TYR A 10 2.20 8.64 16.37
N ASN A 11 1.73 9.31 17.42
CA ASN A 11 2.51 9.58 18.62
C ASN A 11 2.03 8.65 19.74
N PHE A 12 2.96 7.87 20.27
CA PHE A 12 2.73 6.90 21.33
C PHE A 12 3.26 7.45 22.65
N GLU A 13 2.44 7.35 23.68
CA GLU A 13 2.81 7.62 25.07
C GLU A 13 2.79 6.30 25.85
N ILE A 14 3.91 5.97 26.50
CA ILE A 14 4.07 4.73 27.26
C ILE A 14 4.42 5.10 28.71
N ARG A 15 3.72 4.49 29.67
CA ARG A 15 4.00 4.67 31.12
C ARG A 15 4.11 3.31 31.81
N ALA A 16 5.01 3.21 32.77
CA ALA A 16 5.02 2.10 33.72
C ALA A 16 3.91 2.31 34.76
N LEU A 17 3.15 1.26 35.08
CA LEU A 17 2.13 1.28 36.14
C LEU A 17 2.52 0.26 37.22
N THR A 18 2.61 0.71 38.46
CA THR A 18 2.85 -0.14 39.64
C THR A 18 1.71 0.04 40.66
N SER A 19 1.73 -0.73 41.75
CA SER A 19 0.80 -0.54 42.87
C SER A 19 0.85 0.87 43.46
N GLU A 20 2.03 1.52 43.39
CA GLU A 20 2.28 2.87 43.90
C GLU A 20 1.86 3.98 42.93
N GLY A 21 1.52 3.64 41.67
CA GLY A 21 0.98 4.58 40.70
C GLY A 21 1.64 4.53 39.32
N LYS A 22 1.47 5.63 38.56
CA LYS A 22 1.99 5.79 37.19
C LYS A 22 3.37 6.45 37.22
N GLY A 23 4.35 5.81 36.60
CA GLY A 23 5.66 6.37 36.33
C GLY A 23 5.64 7.46 35.25
N LEU A 24 6.83 7.98 34.94
CA LEU A 24 7.04 8.97 33.88
C LEU A 24 6.63 8.43 32.50
N ALA A 25 6.18 9.33 31.64
CA ALA A 25 5.84 9.03 30.26
C ALA A 25 7.10 8.99 29.38
N ALA A 26 7.18 7.95 28.55
CA ALA A 26 8.08 7.87 27.42
C ALA A 26 7.29 8.10 26.13
N TYR A 27 7.90 8.78 25.16
CA TYR A 27 7.25 9.13 23.90
C TYR A 27 7.98 8.48 22.72
N LEU A 28 7.20 7.97 21.77
CA LEU A 28 7.70 7.42 20.51
C LEU A 28 6.81 7.89 19.36
N THR A 29 7.42 8.22 18.22
CA THR A 29 6.69 8.51 16.99
C THR A 29 6.93 7.41 15.98
N GLY A 30 5.86 6.93 15.35
CA GLY A 30 5.94 5.94 14.27
C GLY A 30 4.99 6.29 13.14
N THR A 31 5.41 6.05 11.91
CA THR A 31 4.58 6.25 10.72
C THR A 31 4.22 4.88 10.15
N THR A 32 2.93 4.66 9.90
CA THR A 32 2.47 3.43 9.25
C THR A 32 2.91 3.40 7.79
N ASN A 33 3.24 2.21 7.29
CA ASN A 33 3.45 2.01 5.86
C ASN A 33 2.21 2.46 5.05
N THR A 34 2.47 2.84 3.81
CA THR A 34 1.42 3.05 2.81
C THR A 34 0.70 1.74 2.54
N LEU A 35 -0.64 1.77 2.42
CA LEU A 35 -1.39 0.64 1.87
C LEU A 35 -0.94 0.45 0.43
N ASP A 36 -0.55 -0.78 0.08
CA ASP A 36 -0.01 -1.19 -1.22
C ASP A 36 -1.08 -1.15 -2.34
N TYR A 37 -1.71 0.00 -2.55
CA TYR A 37 -2.63 0.23 -3.66
C TYR A 37 -1.94 1.00 -4.79
N PHE A 38 -0.78 0.47 -5.19
CA PHE A 38 0.03 0.96 -6.31
C PHE A 38 -0.10 0.08 -7.56
N ALA A 39 -0.82 -1.03 -7.45
CA ALA A 39 -1.12 -1.86 -8.61
C ALA A 39 -2.10 -1.14 -9.54
N PRO A 40 -1.92 -1.27 -10.88
CA PRO A 40 -2.96 -0.87 -11.82
C PRO A 40 -4.21 -1.74 -11.63
N SER A 41 -5.34 -1.28 -12.15
CA SER A 41 -6.53 -2.13 -12.24
C SER A 41 -6.22 -3.39 -13.05
N PRO A 42 -6.90 -4.53 -12.79
CA PRO A 42 -6.80 -5.70 -13.64
C PRO A 42 -7.05 -5.33 -15.12
N PRO A 43 -6.22 -5.83 -16.06
CA PRO A 43 -6.37 -5.49 -17.46
C PRO A 43 -7.63 -6.12 -18.06
N GLN A 44 -8.28 -5.38 -18.94
CA GLN A 44 -9.34 -5.88 -19.82
C GLN A 44 -8.72 -6.33 -21.15
N LEU A 45 -9.17 -7.46 -21.64
CA LEU A 45 -8.68 -8.09 -22.87
C LEU A 45 -9.79 -8.09 -23.91
N HIS A 46 -9.51 -7.54 -25.08
CA HIS A 46 -10.39 -7.55 -26.24
C HIS A 46 -9.72 -8.37 -27.34
N VAL A 47 -10.35 -9.46 -27.78
CA VAL A 47 -9.80 -10.29 -28.86
C VAL A 47 -10.19 -9.70 -30.20
N HIS A 48 -9.22 -9.16 -30.93
CA HIS A 48 -9.44 -8.56 -32.26
C HIS A 48 -9.26 -9.58 -33.40
N GLY A 49 -8.58 -10.70 -33.13
CA GLY A 49 -8.41 -11.76 -34.11
C GLY A 49 -7.66 -12.97 -33.56
N LYS A 50 -7.29 -13.90 -34.44
CA LYS A 50 -6.58 -15.13 -34.07
C LYS A 50 -5.17 -14.89 -33.49
N THR A 51 -4.58 -13.74 -33.79
CA THR A 51 -3.21 -13.38 -33.41
C THR A 51 -3.11 -12.00 -32.79
N GLU A 52 -4.25 -11.40 -32.41
CA GLU A 52 -4.29 -10.02 -31.93
C GLU A 52 -5.26 -9.88 -30.75
N ILE A 53 -4.75 -9.32 -29.66
CA ILE A 53 -5.50 -8.96 -28.46
C ILE A 53 -5.16 -7.51 -28.14
N PHE A 54 -6.19 -6.70 -27.93
CA PHE A 54 -6.07 -5.36 -27.40
C PHE A 54 -6.23 -5.40 -25.89
N ILE A 55 -5.31 -4.77 -25.17
CA ILE A 55 -5.23 -4.81 -23.70
C ILE A 55 -5.34 -3.38 -23.18
N GLU A 56 -6.25 -3.15 -22.24
CA GLU A 56 -6.45 -1.85 -21.60
C GLU A 56 -6.53 -1.98 -20.06
N TRP A 57 -6.01 -1.00 -19.33
CA TRP A 57 -6.13 -0.91 -17.88
C TRP A 57 -6.08 0.55 -17.44
N ASP A 58 -6.70 0.84 -16.29
CA ASP A 58 -6.56 2.14 -15.66
C ASP A 58 -5.18 2.26 -14.97
N PRO A 59 -4.56 3.45 -15.02
CA PRO A 59 -3.33 3.70 -14.26
C PRO A 59 -3.59 3.58 -12.74
N PRO A 60 -2.54 3.29 -11.94
CA PRO A 60 -2.67 3.26 -10.48
C PRO A 60 -3.24 4.58 -9.93
N LYS A 61 -4.21 4.48 -9.02
CA LYS A 61 -4.83 5.66 -8.38
C LYS A 61 -3.83 6.46 -7.54
N ASN A 62 -2.82 5.80 -7.00
CA ASN A 62 -1.73 6.39 -6.24
C ASN A 62 -0.40 5.87 -6.78
N LEU A 63 0.65 6.71 -6.74
CA LEU A 63 2.01 6.33 -7.11
C LEU A 63 2.96 6.64 -5.94
N LEU A 64 3.84 5.70 -5.59
CA LEU A 64 5.02 5.99 -4.79
C LEU A 64 6.10 6.55 -5.70
N GLY A 65 6.04 7.86 -5.93
CA GLY A 65 6.98 8.55 -6.82
C GLY A 65 6.56 8.48 -8.28
N ARG A 66 7.50 8.17 -9.18
CA ARG A 66 7.29 8.26 -10.64
C ARG A 66 7.05 6.89 -11.27
N LEU A 67 5.97 6.77 -12.03
CA LEU A 67 5.73 5.63 -12.91
C LEU A 67 6.69 5.69 -14.10
N ASN A 68 7.51 4.65 -14.28
CA ASN A 68 8.50 4.59 -15.35
C ASN A 68 8.01 3.78 -16.56
N TYR A 69 7.46 2.60 -16.33
CA TYR A 69 6.93 1.71 -17.38
C TYR A 69 5.95 0.69 -16.78
N TYR A 70 5.20 0.03 -17.67
CA TYR A 70 4.42 -1.18 -17.37
C TYR A 70 5.13 -2.41 -17.95
N GLU A 71 5.03 -3.54 -17.27
CA GLU A 71 5.53 -4.83 -17.76
C GLU A 71 4.33 -5.73 -18.04
N LEU A 72 4.26 -6.28 -19.26
CA LEU A 72 3.27 -7.28 -19.65
C LEU A 72 3.94 -8.65 -19.64
N ARG A 73 3.39 -9.59 -18.87
CA ARG A 73 3.81 -10.99 -18.86
C ARG A 73 2.68 -11.86 -19.38
N MET A 74 3.01 -12.69 -20.35
CA MET A 74 2.13 -13.75 -20.84
C MET A 74 2.74 -15.06 -20.41
N ASP A 75 2.06 -15.77 -19.51
CA ASP A 75 2.47 -17.11 -19.13
C ASP A 75 1.99 -18.08 -20.23
N ASN A 76 2.92 -18.73 -20.90
CA ASN A 76 2.57 -19.87 -21.75
C ASN A 76 2.18 -21.04 -20.85
N MET A 77 0.98 -21.57 -21.05
CA MET A 77 0.57 -22.86 -20.47
C MET A 77 1.42 -24.01 -21.03
#